data_AF-A0A8T0W0J9-F1
#
_entry.id   AF-A0A8T0W0J9-F1
#
_cell.length_a   1.000
_cell.length_b   1.000
_cell.length_c   1.000
_cell.angle_alpha   90.00
_cell.angle_beta   90.00
_cell.angle_gamma   90.00
#
_symmetry.space_group_name_H-M   'P 1'
#
loop_
_entity.id
_entity.type
_entity.pdbx_description
1 polymer ?
#
loop_
_entity_poly.entity_id
_entity_poly.type
_entity_poly.pdbx_seq_one_letter_code
_entity_poly.pdbx_strand_id
1 'polypeptide(L)'
;WLCGCSADSVAAAASIAVPRTNSHAASAAAAASSSSAGLASAARQIRQARDVFVAKEAVLQKKISQEMERAKEFTKSGNKQAAMQCLKRKKYYESQMSQVGSVQLRINTKEKMIADHMGNK
;
A
#
# COMPACT_ATOMS: atom_id res chain seq x y z
N TRP A 1 -25.83 -42.37 -38.09
CA TRP A 1 -24.77 -43.38 -38.02
C TRP A 1 -24.72 -43.87 -36.59
N LEU A 2 -25.36 -45.03 -36.37
CA LEU A 2 -25.39 -45.79 -35.11
C LEU A 2 -24.12 -46.64 -34.96
N CYS A 3 -24.01 -47.29 -33.79
CA CYS A 3 -23.01 -48.25 -33.30
C CYS A 3 -21.79 -47.62 -32.63
N GLY A 4 -21.50 -47.80 -31.33
CA GLY A 4 -21.97 -48.81 -30.37
C GLY A 4 -21.12 -50.08 -30.43
N CYS A 5 -20.50 -50.44 -29.29
CA CYS A 5 -19.80 -51.69 -28.86
C CYS A 5 -18.51 -51.27 -28.10
N SER A 6 -18.42 -51.20 -26.77
CA SER A 6 -18.66 -52.18 -25.68
C SER A 6 -17.72 -53.40 -25.71
N ALA A 7 -16.78 -53.48 -24.77
CA ALA A 7 -16.70 -54.56 -23.77
C ALA A 7 -15.38 -54.52 -22.95
N ASP A 8 -15.56 -54.52 -21.63
CA ASP A 8 -14.74 -55.04 -20.53
C ASP A 8 -13.50 -55.89 -20.84
N SER A 9 -12.44 -55.66 -20.06
CA SER A 9 -12.00 -56.70 -19.11
C SER A 9 -11.05 -56.20 -18.03
N VAL A 10 -11.43 -56.57 -16.82
CA VAL A 10 -10.75 -56.49 -15.52
C VAL A 10 -9.36 -57.11 -15.52
N ALA A 11 -8.40 -56.47 -14.84
CA ALA A 11 -7.29 -57.18 -14.20
C ALA A 11 -6.64 -56.34 -13.08
N ALA A 12 -6.83 -56.85 -11.86
CA ALA A 12 -5.86 -56.97 -10.79
C ALA A 12 -5.22 -55.71 -10.16
N ALA A 13 -5.55 -55.57 -8.89
CA ALA A 13 -4.83 -54.83 -7.85
C ALA A 13 -3.30 -55.01 -7.88
N ALA A 14 -2.60 -53.91 -7.66
CA ALA A 14 -1.37 -53.89 -6.88
C ALA A 14 -1.24 -52.53 -6.20
N SER A 15 -1.54 -52.51 -4.91
CA SER A 15 -1.24 -51.40 -4.01
C SER A 15 0.26 -51.17 -3.96
N ILE A 16 0.75 -50.14 -4.65
CA ILE A 16 2.07 -49.56 -4.34
C ILE A 16 1.82 -48.49 -3.28
N ALA A 17 1.97 -48.90 -2.03
CA ALA A 17 2.05 -48.00 -0.90
C ALA A 17 3.29 -47.11 -1.08
N VAL A 18 3.08 -45.88 -1.52
CA VAL A 18 4.11 -44.84 -1.45
C VAL A 18 4.26 -44.49 0.03
N PRO A 19 5.46 -44.61 0.64
CA PRO A 19 5.68 -44.17 2.00
C PRO A 19 5.52 -42.65 2.04
N ARG A 20 4.41 -42.20 2.64
CA ARG A 20 4.17 -40.81 3.00
C ARG A 20 5.13 -40.47 4.15
N THR A 21 6.39 -40.18 3.82
CA THR A 21 7.35 -39.66 4.78
C THR A 21 6.91 -38.27 5.19
N ASN A 22 6.29 -38.25 6.37
CA ASN A 22 5.96 -37.06 7.13
C ASN A 22 7.27 -36.32 7.46
N SER A 23 7.66 -35.38 6.58
CA SER A 23 8.81 -34.48 6.78
C SER A 23 8.39 -33.01 6.70
N HIS A 24 7.20 -32.68 7.23
CA HIS A 24 6.78 -31.31 7.48
C HIS A 24 6.73 -31.04 9.01
N ALA A 25 7.79 -31.42 9.73
CA ALA A 25 7.97 -31.06 11.14
C ALA A 25 9.28 -30.30 11.40
N ALA A 26 9.92 -29.79 10.34
CA ALA A 26 11.15 -28.99 10.44
C ALA A 26 11.07 -27.74 9.54
N SER A 27 10.06 -26.89 9.72
CA SER A 27 10.06 -25.49 9.27
C SER A 27 8.93 -24.67 9.91
N ALA A 28 8.76 -24.75 11.23
CA ALA A 28 7.93 -23.80 11.98
C ALA A 28 8.79 -22.76 12.73
N ALA A 29 10.01 -23.13 13.16
CA ALA A 29 10.92 -22.23 13.85
C ALA A 29 11.66 -21.26 12.90
N ALA A 30 11.93 -21.66 11.65
CA ALA A 30 12.56 -20.79 10.65
C ALA A 30 11.61 -19.73 10.05
N ALA A 31 10.29 -19.95 10.16
CA ALA A 31 9.26 -19.02 9.70
C ALA A 31 9.05 -17.84 10.67
N ALA A 32 9.34 -18.02 11.96
CA ALA A 32 9.25 -16.96 12.97
C ALA A 32 10.43 -15.97 12.91
N SER A 33 11.62 -16.44 12.50
CA SER A 33 12.81 -15.61 12.28
C SER A 33 12.77 -14.82 10.97
N SER A 34 12.10 -15.35 9.93
CA SER A 34 11.91 -14.64 8.65
C SER A 34 10.78 -13.61 8.71
N SER A 35 9.75 -13.83 9.53
CA SER A 35 8.63 -12.90 9.69
C SER A 35 8.99 -11.67 10.52
N SER A 36 9.82 -11.77 11.57
CA SER A 36 10.29 -10.59 12.32
C SER A 36 11.23 -9.70 11.51
N ALA A 37 12.14 -10.29 10.73
CA ALA A 37 13.03 -9.55 9.83
C ALA A 37 12.25 -8.87 8.68
N GLY A 38 11.22 -9.54 8.15
CA GLY A 38 10.28 -8.98 7.18
C GLY A 38 9.47 -7.81 7.75
N LEU A 39 9.00 -7.90 9.00
CA LEU A 39 8.29 -6.80 9.67
C LEU A 39 9.22 -5.61 9.95
N ALA A 40 10.47 -5.86 10.34
CA ALA A 40 11.45 -4.80 10.56
C ALA A 40 11.81 -4.06 9.26
N SER A 41 11.92 -4.76 8.13
CA SER A 41 12.14 -4.14 6.83
C SER A 41 10.91 -3.37 6.34
N ALA A 42 9.70 -3.89 6.58
CA ALA A 42 8.45 -3.19 6.30
C ALA A 42 8.30 -1.91 7.13
N ALA A 43 8.64 -1.95 8.42
CA ALA A 43 8.61 -0.78 9.30
C ALA A 43 9.53 0.35 8.79
N ARG A 44 10.75 0.00 8.31
CA ARG A 44 11.65 0.98 7.69
C ARG A 44 11.06 1.61 6.44
N GLN A 45 10.46 0.80 5.55
CA GLN A 45 9.82 1.30 4.33
C GLN A 45 8.64 2.23 4.64
N ILE A 46 7.83 1.91 5.64
CA ILE A 46 6.69 2.74 6.06
C ILE A 46 7.17 4.08 6.61
N ARG A 47 8.23 4.09 7.44
CA ARG A 47 8.84 5.34 7.93
C ARG A 47 9.41 6.19 6.79
N GLN A 48 10.12 5.57 5.84
CA GLN A 48 10.64 6.28 4.68
C GLN A 48 9.50 6.87 3.83
N ALA A 49 8.43 6.11 3.59
CA ALA A 49 7.25 6.58 2.86
C ALA A 49 6.60 7.76 3.61
N ARG A 50 6.42 7.65 4.93
CA ARG A 50 5.91 8.73 5.78
C ARG A 50 6.71 10.01 5.59
N ASP A 51 8.04 9.93 5.65
CA ASP A 51 8.92 11.10 5.55
C ASP A 51 8.75 11.81 4.19
N VAL A 52 8.60 11.05 3.10
CA VAL A 52 8.31 11.61 1.77
C VAL A 52 6.95 12.31 1.74
N PHE A 53 5.92 11.73 2.37
CA PHE A 53 4.59 12.36 2.40
C PHE A 53 4.54 13.59 3.30
N VAL A 54 5.29 13.62 4.42
CA VAL A 54 5.46 14.82 5.27
C VAL A 54 6.16 15.93 4.50
N ALA A 55 7.23 15.62 3.77
CA ALA A 55 7.90 16.59 2.91
C ALA A 55 6.96 17.13 1.82
N LYS A 56 6.15 16.25 1.21
CA LYS A 56 5.16 16.64 0.19
C LYS A 56 4.08 17.55 0.77
N GLU A 57 3.57 17.25 1.96
CA GLU A 57 2.60 18.09 2.68
C GLU A 57 3.15 19.51 2.89
N ALA A 58 4.38 19.63 3.42
CA ALA A 58 5.04 20.92 3.64
C ALA A 58 5.21 21.72 2.33
N VAL A 59 5.57 21.06 1.23
CA VAL A 59 5.68 21.71 -0.09
C VAL A 59 4.31 22.19 -0.59
N LEU A 60 3.26 21.39 -0.44
CA LEU A 60 1.92 21.78 -0.84
C LEU A 60 1.39 22.94 0.01
N GLN A 61 1.70 22.99 1.31
CA GLN A 61 1.27 24.07 2.20
C GLN A 61 1.89 25.40 1.75
N LYS A 62 3.20 25.38 1.48
CA LYS A 62 3.92 26.53 0.91
C LYS A 62 3.30 26.99 -0.41
N LYS A 63 2.99 26.06 -1.32
CA LYS A 63 2.36 26.40 -2.62
C LYS A 63 0.97 27.01 -2.46
N ILE A 64 0.14 26.51 -1.55
CA ILE A 64 -1.19 27.07 -1.26
C ILE A 64 -1.04 28.51 -0.75
N SER A 65 -0.14 28.76 0.19
CA SER A 65 0.13 30.11 0.71
C SER A 65 0.64 31.05 -0.39
N GLN A 66 1.52 30.58 -1.28
CA GLN A 66 2.02 31.37 -2.40
C GLN A 66 0.92 31.74 -3.42
N GLU A 67 0.04 30.80 -3.76
CA GLU A 67 -1.10 31.11 -4.65
C GLU A 67 -2.07 32.09 -4.00
N MET A 68 -2.24 32.03 -2.67
CA MET A 68 -3.06 32.98 -1.91
C MET A 68 -2.49 34.39 -1.95
N GLU A 69 -1.19 34.57 -1.70
CA GLU A 69 -0.56 35.89 -1.77
C GLU A 69 -0.60 36.46 -3.19
N ARG A 70 -0.29 35.65 -4.21
CA ARG A 70 -0.42 36.06 -5.62
C ARG A 70 -1.84 36.46 -6.01
N ALA A 71 -2.86 35.73 -5.53
CA ALA A 71 -4.25 36.09 -5.78
C ALA A 71 -4.60 37.45 -5.16
N LYS A 72 -4.09 37.76 -3.95
CA LYS A 72 -4.28 39.07 -3.30
C LYS A 72 -3.60 40.18 -4.08
N GLU A 73 -2.37 39.97 -4.56
CA GLU A 73 -1.64 40.92 -5.40
C GLU A 73 -2.41 41.25 -6.68
N PHE A 74 -2.85 40.23 -7.44
CA PHE A 74 -3.62 40.45 -8.67
C PHE A 74 -4.97 41.11 -8.41
N THR A 75 -5.61 40.84 -7.28
CA THR A 75 -6.85 41.52 -6.88
C THR A 75 -6.60 43.01 -6.63
N LYS A 76 -5.51 43.36 -5.94
CA LYS A 76 -5.10 44.77 -5.70
C LYS A 76 -4.75 45.48 -7.00
N SER A 77 -4.11 44.78 -7.95
CA SER A 77 -3.77 45.32 -9.28
C SER A 77 -4.96 45.33 -10.26
N GLY A 78 -6.17 44.94 -9.84
CA GLY A 78 -7.37 44.92 -10.69
C GLY A 78 -7.41 43.80 -11.74
N ASN A 79 -6.43 42.88 -11.74
CA ASN A 79 -6.34 41.78 -12.70
C ASN A 79 -7.17 40.56 -12.25
N LYS A 80 -8.48 40.63 -12.48
CA LYS A 80 -9.45 39.62 -12.05
C LYS A 80 -9.18 38.23 -12.64
N GLN A 81 -8.74 38.14 -13.90
CA GLN A 81 -8.48 36.85 -14.56
C GLN A 81 -7.28 36.13 -13.94
N ALA A 82 -6.18 36.85 -13.70
CA ALA A 82 -5.00 36.29 -13.04
C ALA A 82 -5.31 35.85 -11.60
N ALA A 83 -6.08 36.66 -10.85
CA ALA A 83 -6.53 36.29 -9.51
C ALA A 83 -7.37 35.00 -9.52
N MET A 84 -8.33 34.88 -10.44
CA MET A 84 -9.14 33.66 -10.60
C MET A 84 -8.28 32.43 -10.94
N GLN A 85 -7.26 32.59 -11.76
CA GLN A 85 -6.36 31.48 -12.09
C GLN A 85 -5.54 31.02 -10.87
N CYS A 86 -5.06 31.95 -10.04
CA CYS A 86 -4.42 31.62 -8.76
C CYS A 86 -5.36 30.85 -7.83
N LEU A 87 -6.63 31.26 -7.72
CA LEU A 87 -7.62 30.55 -6.90
C LEU A 87 -7.90 29.12 -7.40
N LYS A 88 -7.93 28.90 -8.73
CA LYS A 88 -8.04 27.55 -9.31
C LYS A 88 -6.84 26.67 -8.93
N ARG A 89 -5.62 27.21 -9.04
CA ARG A 89 -4.38 26.50 -8.65
C ARG A 89 -4.37 26.17 -7.16
N LYS A 90 -4.78 27.12 -6.32
CA LYS A 90 -4.94 26.91 -4.87
C LYS A 90 -5.86 25.72 -4.57
N LYS A 91 -7.06 25.68 -5.16
CA LYS A 91 -8.01 24.56 -4.98
C LYS A 91 -7.43 23.21 -5.43
N TYR A 92 -6.67 23.20 -6.53
CA TYR A 92 -5.97 21.99 -6.98
C TYR A 92 -4.97 21.48 -5.92
N TYR A 93 -4.16 22.38 -5.34
CA TYR A 93 -3.22 22.00 -4.28
C TYR A 93 -3.91 21.57 -2.98
N GLU A 94 -5.05 22.18 -2.62
CA GLU A 94 -5.88 21.71 -1.49
C GLU A 94 -6.41 20.29 -1.73
N SER A 95 -6.85 19.98 -2.95
CA SER A 95 -7.26 18.61 -3.31
C SER A 95 -6.10 17.62 -3.21
N GLN A 96 -4.91 17.99 -3.69
CA GLN A 96 -3.70 17.18 -3.52
C GLN A 96 -3.34 17.00 -2.04
N MET A 97 -3.52 18.03 -1.21
CA MET A 97 -3.28 17.97 0.23
C MET A 97 -4.20 16.95 0.92
N SER A 98 -5.49 16.97 0.57
CA SER A 98 -6.46 16.01 1.07
C SER A 98 -6.08 14.56 0.73
N GLN A 99 -5.60 14.32 -0.50
CA GLN A 99 -5.09 13.01 -0.90
C GLN A 99 -3.86 12.59 -0.10
N VAL A 100 -2.92 13.52 0.16
CA VAL A 100 -1.75 13.25 1.02
C VAL A 100 -2.19 12.86 2.43
N GLY A 101 -3.14 13.58 3.02
CA GLY A 101 -3.70 13.24 4.33
C GLY A 101 -4.35 11.86 4.39
N SER A 102 -5.08 11.47 3.34
CA SER A 102 -5.64 10.12 3.21
C SER A 102 -4.56 9.03 3.17
N VAL A 103 -3.46 9.28 2.45
CA VAL A 103 -2.33 8.33 2.41
C VAL A 103 -1.62 8.25 3.75
N GLN A 104 -1.37 9.38 4.42
CA GLN A 104 -0.76 9.41 5.75
C GLN A 104 -1.58 8.62 6.77
N LEU A 105 -2.92 8.70 6.74
CA LEU A 105 -3.78 7.89 7.61
C LEU A 105 -3.56 6.38 7.40
N ARG A 106 -3.46 5.93 6.14
CA ARG A 106 -3.18 4.52 5.83
C ARG A 106 -1.80 4.08 6.30
N ILE A 107 -0.79 4.94 6.14
CA ILE A 107 0.58 4.71 6.62
C ILE A 107 0.58 4.55 8.14
N ASN A 108 -0.06 5.47 8.87
CA ASN A 108 -0.15 5.45 10.32
C ASN A 108 -0.84 4.18 10.83
N THR A 109 -1.92 3.74 10.17
CA THR A 109 -2.59 2.47 10.50
C THR A 109 -1.64 1.28 10.35
N LYS A 110 -0.87 1.21 9.25
CA LYS A 110 0.08 0.12 9.02
C LYS A 110 1.23 0.14 10.02
N GLU A 111 1.73 1.32 10.36
CA GLU A 111 2.77 1.50 11.38
C GLU A 111 2.30 0.98 12.74
N LYS A 112 1.08 1.36 13.16
CA LYS A 112 0.48 0.87 14.41
C LYS A 112 0.34 -0.65 14.42
N MET A 113 -0.19 -1.26 13.35
CA MET A 113 -0.32 -2.72 13.27
C MET A 113 1.01 -3.46 13.44
N ILE A 114 2.09 -2.93 12.85
CA ILE A 114 3.43 -3.52 12.97
C ILE A 114 3.98 -3.29 14.38
N ALA A 115 3.79 -2.11 14.96
CA ALA A 115 4.19 -1.80 16.33
C ALA A 115 3.51 -2.72 17.35
N ASP A 116 2.20 -2.92 17.24
CA ASP A 116 1.41 -3.79 18.12
C ASP A 116 1.91 -5.25 18.05
N HIS A 117 2.22 -5.75 16.85
CA HIS A 117 2.79 -7.09 16.66
C HIS A 117 4.22 -7.21 17.23
N MET A 118 5.02 -6.16 17.19
CA MET A 118 6.38 -6.16 17.76
C MET A 118 6.38 -6.00 19.29
N GLY A 119 5.38 -5.32 19.87
CA GLY A 119 5.26 -5.07 21.31
C GLY A 119 4.63 -6.20 22.12
N ASN A 120 3.94 -7.16 21.48
CA ASN A 120 3.34 -8.34 22.12
C ASN A 120 4.30 -9.55 22.24
N LYS A 121 5.61 -9.31 22.30
CA LYS A 121 6.65 -10.35 22.40
C LYS A 121 7.36 -10.35 23.74
#